data_AF-A0A520BN82-F1
#
_entry.id   AF-A0A520BN82-F1
#
_cell.length_a   1.000
_cell.length_b   1.000
_cell.length_c   1.000
_cell.angle_alpha   90.00
_cell.angle_beta   90.00
_cell.angle_gamma   90.00
#
_symmetry.space_group_name_H-M   'P 1'
#
loop_
_entity.id
_entity.type
_entity.pdbx_description
1 polymer ?
#
loop_
_entity_poly.entity_id
_entity_poly.type
_entity_poly.pdbx_seq_one_letter_code
_entity_poly.pdbx_strand_id
1 'polypeptide(L)' 'MIRIFFLITALFLTSNFVHAQETYRVKADKLRVRASSNPESKVVANLLQNENITVLDASNAKFYKVKIKNG' A
#
# COMPACT_ATOMS: atom_id res chain seq x y z
N MET A 1 38.96 8.56 22.82
CA MET A 1 38.20 8.84 21.59
C MET A 1 37.31 7.67 21.14
N ILE A 2 36.82 6.82 22.06
CA ILE A 2 35.96 5.65 21.73
C ILE A 2 34.46 5.89 22.03
N ARG A 3 34.17 6.84 22.94
CA ARG A 3 32.82 7.13 23.45
C ARG A 3 31.89 7.76 22.41
N ILE A 4 32.45 8.59 21.51
CA ILE A 4 31.71 9.17 20.38
C ILE A 4 31.32 8.09 19.37
N PHE A 5 32.16 7.06 19.19
CA PHE A 5 31.91 6.01 18.20
C PHE A 5 30.68 5.17 18.57
N PHE A 6 30.49 4.86 19.85
CA PHE A 6 29.29 4.17 20.35
C PHE A 6 28.00 4.99 20.18
N LEU A 7 28.09 6.32 20.27
CA LEU A 7 26.95 7.24 20.16
C LEU A 7 26.46 7.36 18.70
N ILE A 8 27.37 7.24 17.73
CA ILE A 8 27.04 7.22 16.30
C ILE A 8 26.40 5.88 15.91
N THR A 9 26.90 4.74 16.41
CA THR A 9 26.34 3.42 16.07
C THR A 9 24.89 3.25 16.55
N ALA A 10 24.51 3.84 17.70
CA ALA A 10 23.14 3.77 18.21
C ALA A 10 22.13 4.58 17.37
N LEU A 11 22.57 5.64 16.68
CA LEU A 11 21.70 6.49 15.88
C LEU A 11 21.32 5.86 14.52
N PHE A 12 22.06 4.84 14.06
CA PHE A 12 21.80 4.18 12.78
C PHE A 12 20.71 3.10 12.82
N LEU A 13 20.28 2.64 14.00
CA LEU A 13 19.28 1.55 14.10
C LEU A 13 17.82 2.00 13.96
N THR A 14 17.51 3.29 14.01
CA THR A 14 16.12 3.77 14.05
C THR A 14 15.66 4.32 12.70
N SER A 15 15.88 3.57 11.62
CA SER A 15 15.31 3.90 10.30
C SER A 15 13.94 3.24 10.14
N ASN A 16 12.91 3.76 10.83
CA ASN A 16 11.53 3.36 10.57
C ASN A 16 10.98 4.16 9.38
N PHE A 17 11.23 3.70 8.16
CA PHE A 17 10.55 4.24 6.98
C PHE A 17 9.08 3.80 7.01
N VAL A 18 8.25 4.58 7.69
CA VAL A 18 6.80 4.42 7.58
C VAL A 18 6.40 4.98 6.21
N HIS A 19 6.02 4.10 5.28
CA HIS A 19 5.41 4.54 4.04
C HIS A 19 3.99 4.98 4.39
N ALA A 20 3.69 6.27 4.24
CA ALA A 20 2.36 6.79 4.48
C ALA A 20 1.39 6.08 3.53
N GLN A 21 0.58 5.19 4.09
CA GLN A 21 -0.42 4.43 3.33
C GLN A 21 -1.66 5.30 3.19
N GLU A 22 -1.79 5.92 2.03
CA GLU A 22 -2.91 6.77 1.70
C GLU A 22 -4.20 5.97 1.57
N THR A 23 -5.25 6.44 2.22
CA THR A 23 -6.58 5.83 2.16
C THR A 23 -7.42 6.57 1.12
N TYR A 24 -7.99 5.81 0.19
CA TYR A 24 -8.81 6.28 -0.90
C TYR A 24 -10.23 5.72 -0.79
N ARG A 25 -11.18 6.46 -1.37
CA ARG A 25 -12.58 6.06 -1.40
C ARG A 25 -12.99 5.61 -2.79
N VAL A 26 -13.60 4.43 -2.89
CA VAL A 26 -14.11 3.90 -4.16
C VAL A 26 -15.28 4.76 -4.65
N LYS A 27 -15.13 5.37 -5.82
CA LYS A 27 -16.20 6.18 -6.46
C LYS A 27 -17.14 5.38 -7.35
N ALA A 28 -16.68 4.25 -7.89
CA ALA A 28 -17.47 3.39 -8.77
C ALA A 28 -18.54 2.61 -7.98
N ASP A 29 -19.66 2.29 -8.63
CA ASP A 29 -20.74 1.48 -8.04
C ASP A 29 -20.26 0.09 -7.60
N LYS A 30 -19.50 -0.58 -8.47
CA LYS A 30 -18.91 -1.90 -8.23
C LYS A 30 -17.51 -1.95 -8.81
N LEU A 31 -16.50 -2.10 -7.96
CA LEU A 31 -15.11 -2.24 -8.37
C LEU A 31 -14.64 -3.68 -8.13
N ARG A 32 -14.10 -4.33 -9.17
CA ARG A 32 -13.61 -5.71 -9.10
C ARG A 32 -12.08 -5.70 -8.98
N VAL A 33 -11.56 -6.10 -7.83
CA VAL A 33 -10.12 -6.23 -7.60
C VAL A 33 -9.65 -7.56 -8.16
N ARG A 34 -8.54 -7.54 -8.89
CA ARG A 34 -8.00 -8.70 -9.60
C ARG A 34 -6.68 -9.15 -8.99
N ALA A 35 -6.37 -10.43 -9.14
CA ALA A 35 -5.15 -11.04 -8.58
C ALA A 35 -3.86 -10.50 -9.20
N SER A 36 -3.92 -9.99 -10.43
CA SER A 36 -2.78 -9.44 -11.16
C SER A 36 -3.22 -8.24 -12.02
N SER A 37 -2.26 -7.49 -12.55
CA SER A 37 -2.45 -6.34 -13.45
C SER A 37 -2.95 -6.73 -14.86
N ASN A 38 -3.74 -7.81 -14.95
CA ASN A 38 -4.33 -8.33 -16.17
C ASN A 38 -5.86 -8.37 -16.03
N PRO A 39 -6.64 -7.76 -16.95
CA PRO A 39 -8.10 -7.76 -16.90
C PRO A 39 -8.73 -9.15 -17.01
N GLU A 40 -8.03 -10.14 -17.55
CA GLU A 40 -8.54 -11.52 -17.64
C GLU A 40 -8.22 -12.35 -16.38
N SER A 41 -7.50 -11.80 -15.40
CA SER A 41 -7.15 -12.53 -14.18
C SER A 41 -8.33 -12.67 -13.22
N LYS A 42 -8.23 -13.69 -12.35
CA LYS A 42 -9.22 -14.02 -11.32
C LYS A 42 -9.53 -12.80 -10.46
N VAL A 43 -10.81 -12.62 -10.19
CA VAL A 43 -11.30 -11.59 -9.27
C VAL A 43 -11.14 -12.09 -7.84
N VAL A 44 -10.42 -11.33 -7.03
CA VAL A 44 -10.09 -11.66 -5.65
C VAL A 44 -11.02 -10.97 -4.65
N ALA A 45 -11.55 -9.80 -5.01
CA ALA A 45 -12.52 -9.09 -4.19
C ALA A 45 -13.45 -8.22 -5.04
N ASN A 46 -14.63 -7.95 -4.49
CA ASN A 46 -15.58 -6.99 -5.03
C ASN A 46 -15.75 -5.90 -3.97
N LEU A 47 -15.43 -4.67 -4.35
CA LEU A 47 -15.56 -3.49 -3.51
C LEU A 47 -16.83 -2.75 -3.92
N LEU A 48 -17.55 -2.28 -2.90
CA LEU A 48 -18.74 -1.46 -3.09
C LEU A 48 -18.37 0.02 -3.16
N GLN A 49 -19.28 0.82 -3.72
CA GLN A 49 -19.15 2.26 -3.67
C GLN A 49 -18.95 2.74 -2.23
N ASN A 50 -18.15 3.79 -2.07
CA ASN A 50 -17.89 4.46 -0.80
C ASN A 50 -17.03 3.66 0.19
N GLU A 51 -16.52 2.49 -0.20
CA GLU A 51 -15.60 1.70 0.59
C GLU A 51 -14.21 2.36 0.65
N ASN A 52 -13.56 2.27 1.81
CA ASN A 52 -12.22 2.80 2.03
C ASN A 52 -11.19 1.70 1.74
N ILE A 53 -10.24 2.02 0.86
CA ILE A 53 -9.14 1.14 0.48
C ILE A 53 -7.80 1.86 0.65
N THR A 54 -6.74 1.09 0.86
CA THR A 54 -5.39 1.63 0.89
C THR A 54 -4.71 1.37 -0.44
N VAL A 55 -4.12 2.39 -1.05
CA VAL A 55 -3.31 2.21 -2.27
C VAL A 55 -1.87 1.96 -1.82
N LEU A 56 -1.30 0.83 -2.28
CA LEU A 56 0.08 0.44 -1.99
C LEU A 56 1.04 0.87 -3.09
N ASP A 57 0.58 0.83 -4.34
CA ASP A 57 1.40 1.22 -5.50
C ASP A 57 0.51 1.86 -6.57
N ALA A 58 0.98 2.99 -7.07
CA ALA A 58 0.32 3.81 -8.07
C ALA A 58 1.23 4.11 -9.26
N SER A 59 2.34 3.37 -9.42
CA SER A 59 3.35 3.63 -10.45
C SER A 59 2.81 3.38 -11.86
N ASN A 60 1.75 2.59 -12.00
CA ASN A 60 1.11 2.29 -13.28
C ASN A 60 -0.21 3.06 -13.42
N ALA A 61 -0.34 3.83 -14.51
CA ALA A 61 -1.52 4.64 -14.79
C ALA A 61 -2.82 3.84 -15.04
N LYS A 62 -2.71 2.55 -15.40
CA LYS A 62 -3.88 1.69 -15.68
C LYS A 62 -4.27 0.81 -14.49
N PHE A 63 -3.30 0.42 -13.66
CA PHE A 63 -3.52 -0.54 -12.57
C PHE A 63 -2.87 -0.06 -11.30
N TYR A 64 -3.66 0.02 -10.24
CA TYR A 64 -3.21 0.37 -8.90
C TYR A 64 -3.14 -0.91 -8.06
N LYS A 65 -2.06 -1.06 -7.29
CA LYS A 65 -1.97 -2.11 -6.28
C LYS A 65 -2.65 -1.59 -5.02
N VAL A 66 -3.65 -2.33 -4.54
CA VAL A 66 -4.47 -1.92 -3.40
C VAL A 66 -4.44 -2.98 -2.31
N LYS A 67 -4.56 -2.53 -1.06
CA LYS A 67 -4.80 -3.36 0.11
C LYS A 67 -6.23 -3.10 0.58
N ILE A 68 -6.96 -4.20 0.72
CA ILE A 68 -8.36 -4.21 1.15
C ILE A 68 -8.43 -4.67 2.60
N LYS A 69 -9.41 -4.18 3.36
CA LYS A 69 -9.55 -4.58 4.77
C LYS A 69 -9.92 -6.05 4.93
N ASN A 70 -10.59 -6.63 3.94
CA ASN A 70 -11.14 -7.99 3.98
C ASN A 70 -10.37 -9.02 3.14
N GLY A 71 -9.08 -8.79 2.81
CA GLY A 71 -8.28 -9.72 2.01
C GLY A 71 -6.80 -9.44 2.00
#